data_AF-A0A943C7Z3-F1
#
_entry.id   AF-A0A943C7Z3-F1
#
_cell.length_a   1.000
_cell.length_b   1.000
_cell.length_c   1.000
_cell.angle_alpha   90.00
_cell.angle_beta   90.00
_cell.angle_gamma   90.00
#
_symmetry.space_group_name_H-M   'P 1'
#
loop_
_entity.id
_entity.type
_entity.pdbx_description
1 polymer ?
#
loop_
_entity_poly.entity_id
_entity_poly.type
_entity_poly.pdbx_seq_one_letter_code
_entity_poly.pdbx_strand_id
1 'polypeptide(L)'
;MKQNKALQVLFDNRVVGTLALAANHKVVFQYDDSWLEQGFSISPFSLPLENQVFVPTKDYFDGLFGVFADSLPDHWGRLLLKRLLLAHEQNPDKLTVIDRLAIVGKSGMGALTYYP
;
A
#
# COMPACT_ATOMS: atom_id res chain seq x y z
N MET A 1 -5.05 -11.15 12.99
CA MET A 1 -5.43 -10.67 11.64
C MET A 1 -5.02 -11.69 10.59
N LYS A 2 -5.80 -11.87 9.51
CA LYS A 2 -5.34 -12.59 8.31
C LYS A 2 -4.22 -11.76 7.66
N GLN A 3 -3.17 -12.41 7.17
CA GLN A 3 -2.13 -11.75 6.39
C GLN A 3 -2.69 -11.42 5.00
N ASN A 4 -2.67 -10.15 4.63
CA ASN A 4 -3.09 -9.73 3.31
C ASN A 4 -1.91 -9.82 2.36
N LYS A 5 -2.03 -10.63 1.31
CA LYS A 5 -1.00 -10.75 0.28
C LYS A 5 -1.14 -9.71 -0.83
N ALA A 6 -2.31 -9.08 -0.93
CA ALA A 6 -2.61 -8.05 -1.90
C ALA A 6 -3.58 -7.01 -1.30
N LEU A 7 -3.60 -5.82 -1.90
CA LEU A 7 -4.54 -4.74 -1.62
C LEU A 7 -4.98 -4.09 -2.92
N GLN A 8 -6.27 -3.77 -3.02
CA GLN A 8 -6.73 -2.84 -4.03
C GLN A 8 -6.43 -1.41 -3.58
N VAL A 9 -5.89 -0.62 -4.50
CA VAL A 9 -5.69 0.83 -4.33
C VAL A 9 -6.80 1.54 -5.08
N LEU A 10 -7.51 2.42 -4.38
CA LEU A 10 -8.61 3.20 -4.95
C LEU A 10 -8.30 4.69 -4.84
N PHE A 11 -8.79 5.46 -5.82
CA PHE A 11 -8.83 6.91 -5.83
C PHE A 11 -10.27 7.32 -6.12
N ASP A 12 -10.89 8.08 -5.22
CA ASP A 12 -12.30 8.50 -5.34
C ASP A 12 -13.26 7.32 -5.66
N ASN A 13 -13.14 6.23 -4.87
CA ASN A 13 -13.89 4.97 -5.03
C ASN A 13 -13.71 4.22 -6.37
N ARG A 14 -12.78 4.65 -7.23
CA ARG A 14 -12.40 3.94 -8.46
C ARG A 14 -11.12 3.17 -8.23
N VAL A 15 -11.06 1.93 -8.72
CA VAL A 15 -9.86 1.09 -8.62
C VAL A 15 -8.78 1.69 -9.52
N VAL A 16 -7.65 2.03 -8.90
CA VAL A 16 -6.44 2.48 -9.59
C VAL A 16 -5.60 1.29 -10.00
N GLY A 17 -5.50 0.29 -9.11
CA GLY A 17 -4.68 -0.88 -9.34
C GLY A 17 -4.58 -1.76 -8.10
N THR A 18 -3.68 -2.74 -8.18
CA THR A 18 -3.47 -3.73 -7.11
C THR A 18 -2.01 -3.71 -6.64
N LEU A 19 -1.83 -3.66 -5.32
CA LEU A 19 -0.56 -3.92 -4.64
C LEU A 19 -0.49 -5.39 -4.24
N ALA A 20 0.68 -6.01 -4.36
CA ALA A 20 0.90 -7.37 -3.89
C ALA A 20 2.30 -7.56 -3.29
N LEU A 21 2.41 -8.38 -2.26
CA LEU A 21 3.69 -8.72 -1.63
C LEU A 21 4.36 -9.85 -2.42
N ALA A 22 5.53 -9.56 -3.01
CA ALA A 22 6.34 -10.54 -3.71
C ALA A 22 7.30 -11.29 -2.77
N ALA A 23 7.90 -12.37 -3.26
CA ALA A 23 8.74 -13.30 -2.48
C ALA A 23 10.01 -12.65 -1.86
N ASN A 24 10.43 -11.50 -2.35
CA ASN A 24 11.60 -10.75 -1.87
C ASN A 24 11.24 -9.59 -0.94
N HIS A 25 10.09 -9.65 -0.26
CA HIS A 25 9.53 -8.57 0.57
C HIS A 25 9.21 -7.27 -0.17
N LYS A 26 9.35 -7.21 -1.50
CA LYS A 26 8.94 -6.04 -2.27
C LYS A 26 7.44 -6.04 -2.51
N VAL A 27 6.87 -4.86 -2.50
CA VAL A 27 5.48 -4.63 -2.88
C VAL A 27 5.45 -4.22 -4.35
N VAL A 28 4.92 -5.12 -5.18
CA VAL A 28 4.70 -4.85 -6.60
C VAL A 28 3.36 -4.18 -6.81
N PHE A 29 3.25 -3.40 -7.87
CA PHE A 29 2.03 -2.68 -8.23
C PHE A 29 1.67 -2.93 -9.70
N GLN A 30 0.39 -3.05 -10.00
CA GLN A 30 -0.13 -3.06 -11.37
C GLN A 30 -1.37 -2.17 -11.44
N TYR A 31 -1.45 -1.32 -12.47
CA TYR A 31 -2.66 -0.55 -12.75
C TYR A 31 -3.81 -1.46 -13.18
N ASP A 32 -5.04 -1.05 -12.86
CA ASP A 32 -6.24 -1.67 -13.40
C ASP A 32 -6.45 -1.24 -14.86
N ASP A 33 -6.93 -2.14 -15.72
CA ASP A 33 -7.16 -1.83 -17.14
C ASP A 33 -8.11 -0.63 -17.32
N SER A 34 -9.15 -0.53 -16.48
CA SER A 34 -10.08 0.60 -16.53
C SER A 34 -9.44 1.94 -16.12
N TRP A 35 -8.41 1.89 -15.26
CA TRP A 35 -7.65 3.08 -14.87
C TRP A 35 -6.64 3.48 -15.95
N LEU A 36 -6.05 2.52 -16.65
CA LEU A 36 -5.15 2.79 -17.77
C LEU A 36 -5.85 3.56 -18.90
N GLU A 37 -7.13 3.27 -19.15
CA GLU A 37 -7.90 3.93 -20.22
C GLU A 37 -8.34 5.36 -19.89
N GLN A 38 -8.70 5.62 -18.62
CA GLN A 38 -9.43 6.84 -18.24
C GLN A 38 -8.79 7.63 -17.10
N GLY A 39 -7.74 7.07 -16.49
CA GLY A 39 -7.08 7.61 -15.33
C GLY A 39 -5.83 8.41 -15.71
N PHE A 40 -4.92 8.45 -14.75
CA PHE A 40 -3.64 9.14 -14.86
C PHE A 40 -2.59 8.41 -14.05
N SER A 41 -1.32 8.69 -14.33
CA SER A 41 -0.22 8.15 -13.53
C SER A 41 -0.22 8.77 -12.13
N ILE A 42 -0.32 7.94 -11.09
CA ILE A 42 -0.27 8.39 -9.69
C ILE A 42 1.15 8.79 -9.25
N SER A 43 2.17 8.36 -9.99
CA SER A 43 3.56 8.75 -9.76
C SER A 43 4.33 8.67 -11.08
N PRO A 44 4.31 9.73 -11.92
CA PRO A 44 4.82 9.68 -13.30
C PRO A 44 6.25 9.15 -13.44
N PHE A 45 7.11 9.39 -12.47
CA PHE A 45 8.50 8.93 -12.50
C PHE A 45 8.70 7.49 -12.04
N SER A 46 7.87 6.98 -11.13
CA SER A 46 8.03 5.63 -10.56
C SER A 46 7.05 4.62 -11.15
N LEU A 47 5.88 5.09 -11.55
CA LEU A 47 4.71 4.35 -11.99
C LEU A 47 4.09 5.05 -13.21
N PRO A 48 4.80 5.16 -14.35
CA PRO A 48 4.18 5.66 -15.59
C PRO A 48 2.91 4.85 -15.93
N LEU A 49 1.96 5.47 -16.63
CA LEU A 49 0.66 4.85 -16.92
C LEU A 49 0.80 3.78 -18.02
N GLU A 50 1.29 2.60 -17.64
CA GLU A 50 1.59 1.50 -18.55
C GLU A 50 1.03 0.18 -18.03
N ASN A 51 0.62 -0.71 -18.95
CA ASN A 51 0.12 -2.04 -18.60
C ASN A 51 1.28 -3.01 -18.31
N GLN A 52 1.82 -2.94 -17.09
CA GLN A 52 2.85 -3.85 -16.61
C GLN A 52 2.84 -3.97 -15.08
N VAL A 53 3.55 -4.99 -14.58
CA VAL A 53 3.83 -5.13 -13.15
C VAL A 53 5.06 -4.29 -12.81
N PHE A 54 4.86 -3.26 -12.00
CA PHE A 54 5.92 -2.42 -11.48
C PHE A 54 6.56 -3.06 -10.24
N VAL A 55 7.87 -3.26 -10.32
CA VAL A 55 8.68 -3.75 -9.21
C VAL A 55 9.59 -2.62 -8.72
N PRO A 56 9.57 -2.27 -7.43
CA PRO A 56 10.48 -1.27 -6.87
C PRO A 56 11.95 -1.65 -7.11
N THR A 57 12.68 -0.74 -7.76
CA THR A 57 14.12 -0.93 -8.04
C THR A 57 14.96 -0.74 -6.78
N LYS A 58 14.54 0.15 -5.88
CA LYS A 58 15.20 0.45 -4.61
C LYS A 58 14.41 -0.14 -3.45
N ASP A 59 15.11 -0.58 -2.42
CA ASP A 59 14.51 -1.17 -1.21
C ASP A 59 14.13 -0.12 -0.16
N TYR A 60 13.71 1.06 -0.61
CA TYR A 60 13.20 2.10 0.30
C TYR A 60 11.82 1.70 0.83
N PHE A 61 11.50 2.17 2.04
CA PHE A 61 10.19 1.95 2.68
C PHE A 61 9.79 0.47 2.74
N ASP A 62 10.73 -0.42 3.06
CA ASP A 62 10.52 -1.88 3.06
C ASP A 62 10.07 -2.43 1.70
N GLY A 63 10.61 -1.87 0.61
CA GLY A 63 10.30 -2.29 -0.76
C GLY A 63 8.94 -1.80 -1.25
N LEU A 64 8.46 -0.66 -0.76
CA LEU A 64 7.22 0.00 -1.20
C LEU A 64 7.52 1.24 -2.05
N PHE A 65 6.68 1.54 -3.04
CA PHE A 65 6.77 2.81 -3.76
C PHE A 65 6.44 3.99 -2.85
N GLY A 66 7.20 5.08 -2.97
CA GLY A 66 7.07 6.26 -2.11
C GLY A 66 5.66 6.86 -2.09
N VAL A 67 4.94 6.81 -3.22
CA VAL A 67 3.55 7.31 -3.32
C VAL A 67 2.59 6.59 -2.35
N PHE A 68 2.81 5.30 -2.07
CA PHE A 68 2.00 4.57 -1.11
C PHE A 68 2.57 4.70 0.32
N ALA A 69 3.89 4.87 0.44
CA ALA A 69 4.54 5.07 1.73
C ALA A 69 4.08 6.37 2.42
N ASP A 70 3.69 7.38 1.64
CA ASP A 70 3.17 8.66 2.16
C ASP A 70 1.87 8.51 2.98
N SER A 71 1.09 7.45 2.72
CA SER A 71 -0.11 7.13 3.51
C SER A 71 0.18 6.35 4.78
N LEU A 72 1.41 5.85 4.97
CA LEU A 72 1.76 5.13 6.19
C LEU A 72 1.78 6.08 7.39
N PRO A 73 1.39 5.60 8.59
CA PRO A 73 1.47 6.42 9.79
C PRO A 73 2.91 6.85 10.08
N ASP A 74 3.07 8.08 10.58
CA ASP A 74 4.33 8.59 11.07
C ASP A 74 4.84 7.81 12.31
N HIS A 75 5.93 8.27 12.92
CA HIS A 75 6.50 7.57 14.07
C HIS A 75 5.54 7.49 15.27
N TRP A 76 4.73 8.54 15.50
CA TRP A 76 3.73 8.57 16.56
C TRP A 76 2.55 7.65 16.25
N GLY A 77 2.04 7.67 15.01
CA GLY A 77 0.98 6.78 14.56
C GLY A 77 1.39 5.31 14.63
N ARG A 78 2.63 4.96 14.28
CA ARG A 78 3.16 3.60 14.45
C ARG A 78 3.25 3.18 15.92
N LEU A 79 3.64 4.09 16.81
CA LEU A 79 3.66 3.82 18.25
C LEU A 79 2.25 3.55 18.79
N LEU A 80 1.27 4.36 18.42
CA LEU A 80 -0.12 4.17 18.83
C LEU A 80 -0.70 2.86 18.30
N LEU A 81 -0.45 2.56 17.02
CA LEU A 81 -0.85 1.28 16.42
C LEU A 81 -0.22 0.09 17.14
N LYS A 82 1.09 0.16 17.45
CA LYS A 82 1.78 -0.88 18.21
C LYS A 82 1.12 -1.13 19.57
N ARG A 83 0.78 -0.07 20.31
CA ARG A 83 0.08 -0.17 21.60
C ARG A 83 -1.31 -0.78 21.46
N LEU A 84 -2.07 -0.37 20.44
CA LEU A 84 -3.40 -0.92 20.16
C LEU A 84 -3.34 -2.44 19.90
N LEU A 85 -2.42 -2.88 19.05
CA LEU A 85 -2.26 -4.29 18.70
C LEU A 85 -1.87 -5.14 19.92
N LEU A 86 -0.92 -4.65 20.72
CA LEU A 86 -0.52 -5.32 21.96
C LEU A 86 -1.67 -5.41 22.97
N ALA A 87 -2.50 -4.37 23.07
CA ALA A 87 -3.69 -4.39 23.91
C ALA A 87 -4.75 -5.42 23.44
N HIS A 88 -4.71 -5.81 22.17
CA HIS A 88 -5.52 -6.88 21.59
C HIS A 88 -4.78 -8.22 21.47
N GLU A 89 -3.66 -8.39 22.19
CA GLU A 89 -2.84 -9.62 22.19
C GLU A 89 -2.32 -10.03 20.80
N GLN A 90 -2.23 -9.06 19.87
CA GLN A 90 -1.68 -9.27 18.54
C GLN A 90 -0.20 -8.90 18.51
N ASN A 91 0.64 -9.77 17.92
CA ASN A 91 2.05 -9.47 17.76
C ASN A 91 2.27 -8.46 16.61
N PRO A 92 2.71 -7.21 16.91
CA PRO A 92 2.90 -6.18 15.91
C PRO A 92 4.07 -6.46 14.94
N ASP A 93 5.01 -7.32 15.32
CA ASP A 93 6.19 -7.65 14.51
C ASP A 93 5.85 -8.57 13.33
N LYS A 94 4.64 -9.14 13.33
CA LYS A 94 4.11 -9.94 12.21
C LYS A 94 3.49 -9.11 11.09
N LEU A 95 3.31 -7.81 11.29
CA LEU A 95 2.68 -6.93 10.30
C LEU A 95 3.66 -6.58 9.18
N THR A 96 3.26 -6.91 7.96
CA THR A 96 3.93 -6.45 6.74
C THR A 96 3.57 -5.00 6.45
N VAL A 97 4.28 -4.37 5.51
CA VAL A 97 3.94 -3.02 5.04
C VAL A 97 2.56 -2.97 4.37
N ILE A 98 2.14 -4.07 3.71
CA ILE A 98 0.78 -4.23 3.18
C ILE A 98 -0.23 -4.25 4.31
N ASP A 99 0.00 -5.02 5.37
CA ASP A 99 -0.96 -5.05 6.49
C ASP A 99 -1.11 -3.67 7.14
N ARG A 100 -0.04 -2.86 7.18
CA ARG A 100 -0.10 -1.47 7.67
C ARG A 100 -0.96 -0.59 6.79
N LEU A 101 -0.83 -0.68 5.46
CA LEU A 101 -1.70 0.02 4.51
C LEU A 101 -3.17 -0.44 4.64
N ALA A 102 -3.40 -1.73 4.85
CA ALA A 102 -4.74 -2.28 5.07
C ALA A 102 -5.39 -1.71 6.35
N ILE A 103 -4.60 -1.51 7.41
CA ILE A 103 -5.06 -0.89 8.66
C ILE A 103 -5.39 0.60 8.46
N VAL A 104 -4.58 1.31 7.67
CA VAL A 104 -4.87 2.71 7.28
C VAL A 104 -6.19 2.76 6.50
N GLY A 105 -6.38 1.85 5.56
CA GLY A 105 -7.63 1.65 4.83
C GLY A 105 -8.08 2.92 4.11
N LYS A 106 -9.25 3.42 4.49
CA LYS A 106 -9.86 4.67 3.96
C LYS A 106 -9.56 5.93 4.78
N SER A 107 -8.90 5.78 5.92
CA SER A 107 -8.65 6.87 6.88
C SER A 107 -7.27 7.48 6.72
N GLY A 108 -6.51 7.05 5.71
CA GLY A 108 -5.19 7.57 5.39
C GLY A 108 -5.22 9.00 4.91
N MET A 109 -4.09 9.68 5.08
CA MET A 109 -3.87 11.00 4.49
C MET A 109 -3.75 10.86 2.96
N GLY A 110 -4.32 11.82 2.23
CA GLY A 110 -4.32 11.84 0.77
C GLY A 110 -5.63 11.29 0.18
N ALA A 111 -5.61 11.03 -1.12
CA ALA A 111 -6.79 10.56 -1.87
C ALA A 111 -6.79 9.04 -2.15
N LEU A 112 -5.67 8.37 -1.87
CA LEU A 112 -5.55 6.92 -2.05
C LEU A 112 -6.13 6.19 -0.84
N THR A 113 -6.90 5.15 -1.11
CA THR A 113 -7.48 4.28 -0.09
C THR A 113 -7.17 2.82 -0.41
N TYR A 114 -7.07 2.00 0.62
CA TYR A 114 -6.56 0.62 0.53
C TYR A 114 -7.58 -0.38 1.03
N TYR A 115 -7.87 -1.40 0.23
CA TYR A 115 -8.86 -2.43 0.55
C TYR A 115 -8.25 -3.84 0.46
N PRO A 116 -8.39 -4.67 1.52
CA PRO A 116 -7.92 -6.06 1.56
C PRO A 116 -8.77 -7.03 0.74
#